data_AF-A0A7W1V9U6-F1
#
_entry.id   AF-A0A7W1V9U6-F1
#
_cell.length_a   1.000
_cell.length_b   1.000
_cell.length_c   1.000
_cell.angle_alpha   90.00
_cell.angle_beta   90.00
_cell.angle_gamma   90.00
#
_symmetry.space_group_name_H-M   'P 1'
#
loop_
_entity.id
_entity.type
_entity.pdbx_description
1 polymer ?
#
loop_
_entity_poly.entity_id
_entity_poly.type
_entity_poly.pdbx_seq_one_letter_code
_entity_poly.pdbx_strand_id
1 'polypeptide(L)' 'MLLIDERLGTIIAHQEGLKTIGLVGVLIKAKEKGLITQVKEVLFELKIDAGFWLGEKLQKQILEQIGEL' A
#
# COMPACT_ATOMS: atom_id res chain seq x y z
N MET A 1 -17.08 7.85 15.83
CA MET A 1 -16.36 7.62 14.56
C MET A 1 -16.17 6.12 14.43
N LEU A 2 -16.94 5.50 13.53
CA LEU A 2 -16.99 4.06 13.36
C LEU A 2 -15.87 3.67 12.37
N LEU A 3 -14.73 3.18 12.87
CA LEU A 3 -13.78 2.45 12.02
C LEU A 3 -14.47 1.14 11.65
N ILE A 4 -15.05 1.08 10.45
CA ILE A 4 -15.37 -0.20 9.83
C ILE A 4 -14.02 -0.90 9.69
N ASP A 5 -13.86 -1.97 10.45
CA ASP A 5 -12.64 -2.77 10.54
C ASP A 5 -12.26 -3.21 9.12
N GLU A 6 -11.28 -2.52 8.51
CA GLU A 6 -10.76 -2.80 7.16
C GLU A 6 -10.34 -4.28 7.00
N ARG A 7 -10.13 -5.00 8.12
CA ARG A 7 -9.90 -6.43 8.15
C ARG A 7 -11.04 -7.23 7.55
N LEU A 8 -12.30 -6.94 7.89
CA LEU A 8 -13.45 -7.71 7.39
C LEU A 8 -13.62 -7.50 5.88
N GLY A 9 -13.48 -6.26 5.41
CA GLY A 9 -13.50 -5.94 3.98
C GLY A 9 -12.34 -6.60 3.21
N THR A 10 -11.14 -6.62 3.81
CA THR A 10 -9.96 -7.27 3.21
C THR A 10 -10.10 -8.79 3.17
N ILE A 11 -10.62 -9.41 4.23
CA ILE A 11 -10.82 -10.86 4.30
C ILE A 11 -11.85 -11.30 3.25
N ILE A 12 -12.99 -10.61 3.17
CA ILE A 12 -14.05 -10.94 2.19
C ILE A 12 -13.53 -10.74 0.77
N ALA A 13 -12.84 -9.62 0.49
CA ALA A 13 -12.26 -9.40 -0.84
C ALA A 13 -11.21 -10.46 -1.22
N HIS A 14 -10.34 -10.87 -0.28
CA HIS A 14 -9.40 -11.96 -0.51
C HIS A 14 -10.10 -13.31 -0.75
N GLN A 15 -11.18 -13.60 -0.03
CA GLN A 15 -11.99 -14.82 -0.20
C GLN A 15 -12.70 -14.85 -1.56
N GLU A 16 -13.12 -13.70 -2.07
CA GLU A 16 -13.76 -13.53 -3.38
C GLU A 16 -12.75 -13.37 -4.53
N GLY A 17 -11.44 -13.53 -4.28
CA GLY A 17 -10.39 -13.38 -5.30
C GLY A 17 -10.17 -11.93 -5.77
N LEU A 18 -10.79 -10.96 -5.11
CA LEU A 18 -10.66 -9.53 -5.37
C LEU A 18 -9.39 -9.00 -4.70
N LYS A 19 -8.47 -8.48 -5.50
CA LYS A 19 -7.30 -7.76 -4.98
C LYS A 19 -7.76 -6.45 -4.35
N THR A 20 -7.69 -6.33 -3.03
CA THR A 20 -7.81 -5.02 -2.40
C THR A 20 -6.59 -4.18 -2.77
N ILE A 21 -6.82 -3.07 -3.46
CA ILE A 21 -5.80 -2.03 -3.60
C ILE A 21 -5.76 -1.26 -2.29
N GLY A 22 -4.99 -1.74 -1.33
CA GLY A 22 -4.66 -0.97 -0.13
C GLY A 22 -3.92 0.33 -0.49
N LEU A 23 -3.57 1.14 0.52
CA LEU A 23 -2.84 2.40 0.36
C LEU A 23 -1.66 2.31 -0.63
N VAL A 24 -0.93 1.21 -0.59
CA VAL A 24 0.16 0.92 -1.54
C VAL A 24 -0.30 0.93 -3.01
N GLY A 25 -1.41 0.29 -3.34
CA GLY A 25 -1.94 0.27 -4.71
C GLY A 25 -2.31 1.67 -5.22
N VAL A 26 -2.73 2.56 -4.32
CA VAL A 26 -2.96 3.98 -4.62
C VAL A 26 -1.64 4.69 -4.91
N LEU A 27 -0.61 4.48 -4.10
CA LEU A 27 0.72 5.06 -4.32
C LEU A 27 1.34 4.61 -5.64
N ILE A 28 1.24 3.33 -5.98
CA ILE A 28 1.73 2.80 -7.26
C ILE A 28 1.05 3.51 -8.43
N LYS A 29 -0.29 3.63 -8.39
CA LYS A 29 -1.05 4.36 -9.42
C LYS A 29 -0.71 5.84 -9.47
N ALA A 30 -0.41 6.46 -8.33
CA ALA A 30 0.02 7.84 -8.27
C ALA A 30 1.38 8.01 -8.97
N LYS A 31 2.31 7.08 -8.78
CA LYS A 31 3.61 7.06 -9.49
C LYS A 31 3.42 6.86 -11.00
N GLU A 32 2.60 5.89 -11.41
CA GLU A 32 2.31 5.64 -12.83
C GLU A 32 1.70 6.87 -13.52
N LYS A 33 0.94 7.69 -12.79
CA LYS A 33 0.37 8.95 -13.26
C LYS A 33 1.32 10.15 -13.14
N GLY A 34 2.54 9.95 -12.63
CA GLY A 34 3.52 11.02 -12.40
C GLY A 34 3.12 12.01 -11.30
N LEU A 35 2.17 11.65 -10.42
CA LEU A 35 1.72 12.50 -9.31
C LEU A 35 2.70 12.47 -8.14
N ILE A 36 3.46 11.40 -8.00
CA ILE A 36 4.55 11.25 -7.03
C ILE A 36 5.79 10.71 -7.74
N THR A 37 6.96 11.11 -7.26
CA THR A 37 8.24 10.74 -7.87
C THR A 37 8.70 9.35 -7.44
N GLN A 38 8.57 9.03 -6.15
CA GLN A 38 9.01 7.76 -5.57
C GLN A 38 7.98 7.26 -4.55
N VAL A 39 7.57 5.99 -4.68
CA VAL A 39 6.64 5.37 -3.71
C VAL A 39 7.35 5.11 -2.38
N LYS A 40 8.64 4.80 -2.42
CA LYS A 40 9.48 4.54 -1.25
C LYS A 40 9.52 5.72 -0.27
N GLU A 41 9.61 6.95 -0.76
CA GLU A 41 9.64 8.16 0.08
C GLU A 41 8.32 8.34 0.82
N VAL A 42 7.20 8.23 0.09
CA VAL A 42 5.86 8.35 0.68
C VAL A 42 5.59 7.22 1.68
N LEU A 43 6.05 5.99 1.41
CA LEU A 43 5.97 4.88 2.37
C LEU A 43 6.79 5.14 3.63
N PHE A 44 7.94 5.80 3.52
CA PHE A 44 8.77 6.16 4.66
C PHE A 44 8.12 7.24 5.52
N GLU A 45 7.56 8.28 4.90
CA GLU A 45 6.78 9.32 5.58
C GLU A 45 5.57 8.72 6.31
N LEU A 46 4.80 7.86 5.64
CA LEU A 46 3.66 7.16 6.26
C LEU A 46 4.08 6.29 7.45
N LYS A 47 5.27 5.70 7.41
CA LYS A 47 5.80 4.91 8.52
C LYS A 47 6.16 5.79 9.72
N ILE A 48 6.83 6.93 9.49
CA ILE A 48 7.27 7.83 10.55
C ILE A 48 6.10 8.63 11.13
N ASP A 49 5.28 9.23 10.28
CA ASP A 49 4.31 10.23 10.67
C ASP A 49 2.94 9.63 11.01
N ALA A 50 2.55 8.55 10.32
CA ALA A 50 1.24 7.91 10.47
C ALA A 50 1.29 6.53 11.15
N GLY A 51 2.47 6.02 11.48
CA GLY A 51 2.65 4.70 12.10
C GLY A 51 2.27 3.53 11.18
N PHE A 52 2.24 3.75 9.87
CA PHE A 52 1.89 2.73 8.89
C PHE A 52 3.03 1.72 8.74
N TRP A 53 2.85 0.52 9.28
CA TRP A 53 3.83 -0.56 9.18
C TRP A 53 3.46 -1.56 8.08
N LEU A 54 4.36 -1.66 7.10
CA LEU A 54 4.30 -2.68 6.05
C LEU A 54 5.32 -3.78 6.37
N GLY A 55 4.92 -5.05 6.26
CA GLY A 55 5.85 -6.16 6.46
C GLY A 55 6.97 -6.13 5.42
N GLU A 56 8.21 -6.39 5.84
CA GLU A 56 9.41 -6.27 4.99
C GLU A 56 9.32 -7.05 3.67
N LYS A 57 8.76 -8.27 3.71
CA LYS A 57 8.55 -9.10 2.52
C LYS A 57 7.65 -8.41 1.50
N LEU A 58 6.54 -7.82 1.97
CA LEU A 58 5.58 -7.12 1.12
C LEU A 58 6.19 -5.84 0.58
N GLN A 59 6.85 -5.06 1.43
CA GLN A 59 7.57 -3.85 1.02
C GLN A 59 8.60 -4.14 -0.08
N LYS A 60 9.39 -5.20 0.08
CA LYS A 60 10.39 -5.63 -0.91
C LYS A 60 9.74 -6.00 -2.25
N GLN A 61 8.67 -6.80 -2.23
CA GLN A 61 7.94 -7.19 -3.45
C GLN A 61 7.37 -5.98 -4.20
N ILE A 62 6.85 -4.98 -3.46
CA ILE A 62 6.31 -3.75 -4.05
C ILE A 62 7.41 -2.94 -4.70
N LEU A 63 8.53 -2.71 -3.99
CA LEU A 63 9.67 -1.96 -4.49
C LEU A 63 10.27 -2.63 -5.74
N GLU A 64 10.40 -3.96 -5.75
CA GLU A 64 10.78 -4.74 -6.94
C GLU A 64 9.82 -4.51 -8.11
N GLN A 65 8.52 -4.54 -7.86
CA GLN A 65 7.49 -4.40 -8.90
C GLN A 65 7.51 -3.03 -9.58
N ILE A 66 7.89 -1.97 -8.87
CA ILE A 66 7.93 -0.60 -9.38
C ILE A 66 9.34 -0.10 -9.74
N GLY A 67 10.35 -0.97 -9.67
CA GLY A 67 11.75 -0.65 -9.98
C GLY A 67 12.44 0.27 -8.97
N GLU A 68 12.05 0.22 -7.69
CA GLU A 68 12.62 1.02 -6.59
C GLU A 68 13.36 0.17 -5.53
N LEU A 69 13.75 -1.07 -5.86
CA LEU A 69 14.48 -1.96 -4.95
C LEU A 69 15.90 -1.43 -4.65
#